data_AF-A0A0U1DVH1-F1
#
_entry.id   AF-A0A0U1DVH1-F1
#
_cell.length_a   1.000
_cell.length_b   1.000
_cell.length_c   1.000
_cell.angle_alpha   90.00
_cell.angle_beta   90.00
_cell.angle_gamma   90.00
#
_symmetry.space_group_name_H-M   'P 1'
#
loop_
_entity.id
_entity.type
_entity.pdbx_description
1 polymer ?
#
loop_
_entity_poly.entity_id
_entity_poly.type
_entity_poly.pdbx_seq_one_letter_code
_entity_poly.pdbx_strand_id
1 'polypeptide(L)'
;MNGHRPVFFVLIFIITTALSACGDTAPRLPSNDEEMFQKLTGSDGPRFLQQISAHAWADGGTAAADRFAWIKPDALSTDPARAQRAGEAAHTIALFLSEPKYGLANLPTGLFGLRRRSLGELNPNLLAAYAEALTPFQGALVGDLRKSPGFEVVGDPINLASAREVFSNIDTNTSAGAAFNNAAYERVEQYLRAYAESVASHDTDNLVALQFAAGLAGVVEGGRRKSANTALQISPAQHFLNLARYEVAKAMGVEQERTVFLRDSLRPKASSNLQIPSPREIFQNSRPLWRTSHSKTACQIWALTFDAGMTSAPGYNLACAYDCKNGCRRQRNLIKGYPAP
;
A
#
# COMPACT_ATOMS: atom_id res chain seq x y z
N MET A 1 43.24 -71.31 39.82
CA MET A 1 42.97 -69.86 39.96
C MET A 1 42.28 -69.41 38.69
N ASN A 2 40.95 -69.26 38.75
CA ASN A 2 40.08 -68.99 37.61
C ASN A 2 40.02 -67.48 37.34
N GLY A 3 40.43 -67.06 36.15
CA GLY A 3 40.31 -65.67 35.70
C GLY A 3 38.98 -65.44 34.98
N HIS A 4 38.06 -64.72 35.61
CA HIS A 4 36.86 -64.17 34.96
C HIS A 4 37.14 -62.74 34.53
N ARG A 5 37.03 -62.47 33.22
CA ARG A 5 36.94 -61.12 32.66
C ARG A 5 35.44 -60.76 32.55
N PRO A 6 34.98 -59.60 33.02
CA PRO A 6 33.60 -59.19 32.78
C PRO A 6 33.47 -58.64 31.36
N VAL A 7 32.55 -59.25 30.58
CA VAL A 7 32.10 -58.74 29.29
C VAL A 7 31.04 -57.67 29.56
N PHE A 8 31.34 -56.42 29.24
CA PHE A 8 30.37 -55.32 29.25
C PHE A 8 29.45 -55.45 28.03
N PHE A 9 28.22 -55.92 28.24
CA PHE A 9 27.16 -55.82 27.24
C PHE A 9 26.60 -54.39 27.24
N VAL A 10 26.97 -53.60 26.23
CA VAL A 10 26.33 -52.31 25.95
C VAL A 10 25.05 -52.59 25.15
N LEU A 11 23.91 -52.56 25.83
CA LEU A 11 22.59 -52.65 25.19
C LEU A 11 22.29 -51.28 24.54
N ILE A 12 22.50 -51.16 23.22
CA ILE A 12 22.05 -50.00 22.45
C ILE A 12 20.53 -50.16 22.25
N PHE A 13 19.74 -49.51 23.10
CA PHE A 13 18.32 -49.30 22.86
C PHE A 13 18.16 -48.29 21.72
N ILE A 14 18.01 -48.79 20.49
CA ILE A 14 17.51 -47.98 19.38
C ILE A 14 16.01 -47.79 19.63
N ILE A 15 15.67 -46.72 20.35
CA ILE A 15 14.29 -46.26 20.43
C ILE A 15 13.97 -45.65 19.06
N THR A 16 13.37 -46.45 18.18
CA THR A 16 12.65 -45.96 17.01
C THR A 16 11.41 -45.21 17.50
N THR A 17 11.59 -43.95 17.88
CA THR A 17 10.46 -43.03 18.05
C THR A 17 9.84 -42.86 16.67
N ALA A 18 8.81 -43.64 16.38
CA ALA A 18 7.80 -43.26 15.41
C ALA A 18 7.18 -41.96 15.92
N LEU A 19 7.76 -40.83 15.50
CA LEU A 19 7.16 -39.51 15.58
C LEU A 19 5.90 -39.60 14.71
N SER A 20 4.82 -40.06 15.34
CA SER A 20 3.48 -39.76 14.92
C SER A 20 3.37 -38.25 15.00
N ALA A 21 3.65 -37.59 13.88
CA ALA A 21 3.19 -36.23 13.66
C ALA A 21 1.66 -36.30 13.82
N CYS A 22 1.16 -35.91 14.99
CA CYS A 22 -0.21 -35.43 15.13
C CYS A 22 -0.33 -34.27 14.14
N GLY A 23 -0.75 -34.59 12.92
CA GLY A 23 -1.06 -33.59 11.93
C GLY A 23 -2.25 -32.81 12.45
N ASP A 24 -2.07 -31.50 12.63
CA ASP A 24 -3.21 -30.59 12.71
C ASP A 24 -4.15 -30.92 11.55
N THR A 25 -5.35 -31.41 11.86
CA THR A 25 -6.35 -31.71 10.84
C THR A 25 -6.60 -30.44 10.04
N ALA A 26 -6.39 -30.51 8.72
CA ALA A 26 -6.55 -29.35 7.86
C ALA A 26 -7.95 -28.72 8.05
N PRO A 27 -8.06 -27.38 8.17
CA PRO A 27 -9.35 -26.73 8.27
C PRO A 27 -10.23 -27.10 7.07
N ARG A 28 -11.52 -27.34 7.33
CA ARG A 28 -12.48 -27.60 6.26
C ARG A 28 -12.64 -26.35 5.40
N LEU A 29 -12.31 -26.47 4.12
CA LEU A 29 -12.56 -25.43 3.12
C LEU A 29 -14.00 -25.53 2.60
N PRO A 30 -14.70 -24.40 2.40
CA PRO A 30 -15.96 -24.35 1.68
C PRO A 30 -15.87 -24.97 0.28
N SER A 31 -16.95 -25.59 -0.16
CA SER A 31 -16.99 -26.45 -1.35
C SER A 31 -17.21 -25.65 -2.63
N ASN A 32 -17.85 -24.48 -2.52
CA ASN A 32 -18.17 -23.56 -3.62
C ASN A 32 -18.16 -22.11 -3.12
N ASP A 33 -18.28 -21.17 -4.06
CA ASP A 33 -18.21 -19.73 -3.77
C ASP A 33 -19.32 -19.27 -2.83
N GLU A 34 -20.52 -19.86 -2.91
CA GLU A 34 -21.66 -19.50 -2.05
C GLU A 34 -21.40 -19.88 -0.59
N GLU A 35 -20.98 -21.12 -0.34
CA GLU A 35 -20.56 -21.56 1.00
C GLU A 35 -19.39 -20.71 1.50
N MET A 36 -18.47 -20.31 0.61
CA MET A 36 -17.36 -19.44 0.96
C MET A 36 -17.83 -18.04 1.37
N PHE A 37 -18.71 -17.43 0.58
CA PHE A 37 -19.30 -16.13 0.86
C PHE A 37 -20.02 -16.14 2.21
N GLN A 38 -20.93 -17.10 2.43
CA GLN A 38 -21.65 -17.25 3.70
C GLN A 38 -20.71 -17.46 4.89
N LYS A 39 -19.60 -18.18 4.68
CA LYS A 39 -18.60 -18.39 5.72
C LYS A 39 -17.84 -17.11 6.06
N LEU A 40 -17.50 -16.30 5.07
CA LEU A 40 -16.79 -15.03 5.24
C LEU A 40 -17.67 -13.98 5.92
N THR A 41 -18.90 -13.79 5.45
CA THR A 41 -19.80 -12.74 5.96
C THR A 41 -20.57 -13.15 7.22
N GLY A 42 -20.56 -14.44 7.56
CA GLY A 42 -21.10 -14.94 8.82
C GLY A 42 -20.26 -14.52 10.04
N SER A 43 -20.83 -14.69 11.24
CA SER A 43 -20.20 -14.31 12.52
C SER A 43 -18.86 -14.99 12.80
N ASP A 44 -18.59 -16.14 12.16
CA ASP A 44 -17.36 -16.90 12.29
C ASP A 44 -16.28 -16.55 11.25
N GLY A 45 -16.54 -15.62 10.33
CA GLY A 45 -15.64 -15.29 9.22
C GLY A 45 -14.20 -15.00 9.64
N PRO A 46 -13.95 -14.08 10.59
CA PRO A 46 -12.59 -13.78 11.05
C PRO A 46 -11.89 -14.97 11.71
N ARG A 47 -12.64 -15.82 12.42
CA ARG A 47 -12.09 -17.06 13.02
C ARG A 47 -11.72 -18.07 11.94
N PHE A 48 -12.56 -18.22 10.92
CA PHE A 48 -12.27 -19.07 9.79
C PHE A 48 -11.03 -18.61 9.03
N LEU A 49 -10.93 -17.31 8.72
CA LEU A 49 -9.74 -16.71 8.09
C LEU A 49 -8.47 -16.95 8.93
N GLN A 50 -8.56 -16.80 10.26
CA GLN A 50 -7.46 -17.10 11.17
C GLN A 50 -7.04 -18.58 11.09
N GLN A 51 -8.00 -19.51 11.11
CA GLN A 51 -7.71 -20.95 11.05
C GLN A 51 -7.00 -21.34 9.75
N ILE A 52 -7.51 -20.89 8.59
CA ILE A 52 -6.89 -21.22 7.30
C ILE A 52 -5.54 -20.51 7.11
N SER A 53 -5.37 -19.30 7.67
CA SER A 53 -4.12 -18.53 7.57
C SER A 53 -3.02 -19.07 8.48
N ALA A 54 -3.37 -19.62 9.65
CA ALA A 54 -2.42 -20.19 10.60
C ALA A 54 -2.06 -21.65 10.28
N HIS A 55 -2.88 -22.35 9.49
CA HIS A 55 -2.58 -23.71 9.08
C HIS A 55 -1.40 -23.75 8.11
N ALA A 56 -0.46 -24.67 8.34
CA ALA A 56 0.73 -24.85 7.51
C ALA A 56 0.41 -25.78 6.33
N TRP A 57 -0.19 -25.23 5.27
CA TRP A 57 -0.57 -26.01 4.10
C TRP A 57 0.66 -26.57 3.36
N ALA A 58 0.62 -27.85 3.00
CA ALA A 58 1.71 -28.50 2.27
C ALA A 58 1.95 -27.92 0.86
N ASP A 59 0.93 -27.29 0.27
CA ASP A 59 0.94 -26.68 -1.06
C ASP A 59 1.14 -25.16 -1.02
N GLY A 60 1.63 -24.61 0.10
CA GLY A 60 1.82 -23.17 0.29
C GLY A 60 0.51 -22.37 0.37
N GLY A 61 -0.62 -23.04 0.61
CA GLY A 61 -1.94 -22.45 0.76
C GLY A 61 -2.74 -22.41 -0.54
N THR A 62 -2.32 -23.14 -1.58
CA THR A 62 -2.94 -23.11 -2.91
C THR A 62 -4.40 -23.56 -2.86
N ALA A 63 -4.71 -24.69 -2.22
CA ALA A 63 -6.08 -25.18 -2.09
C ALA A 63 -7.01 -24.18 -1.37
N ALA A 64 -6.48 -23.44 -0.39
CA ALA A 64 -7.21 -22.39 0.29
C ALA A 64 -7.36 -21.13 -0.58
N ALA A 65 -6.31 -20.77 -1.32
CA ALA A 65 -6.25 -19.61 -2.22
C ALA A 65 -7.34 -19.69 -3.31
N ASP A 66 -7.54 -20.87 -3.90
CA ASP A 66 -8.53 -21.10 -4.97
C ASP A 66 -9.96 -20.72 -4.55
N ARG A 67 -10.26 -20.73 -3.25
CA ARG A 67 -11.59 -20.35 -2.71
C ARG A 67 -11.87 -18.85 -2.77
N PHE A 68 -10.88 -18.02 -3.06
CA PHE A 68 -11.01 -16.56 -3.13
C PHE A 68 -11.01 -16.02 -4.57
N ALA A 69 -10.74 -16.87 -5.56
CA ALA A 69 -10.55 -16.46 -6.95
C ALA A 69 -11.77 -15.78 -7.59
N TRP A 70 -12.98 -16.03 -7.07
CA TRP A 70 -14.23 -15.43 -7.56
C TRP A 70 -14.41 -13.95 -7.19
N ILE A 71 -13.74 -13.45 -6.13
CA ILE A 71 -13.99 -12.12 -5.59
C ILE A 71 -13.62 -11.02 -6.60
N LYS A 72 -12.43 -11.11 -7.21
CA LYS A 72 -11.95 -10.12 -8.18
C LYS A 72 -12.83 -10.01 -9.44
N PRO A 73 -13.18 -11.10 -10.15
CA PRO A 73 -14.06 -11.00 -11.30
C PRO A 73 -15.48 -10.54 -10.93
N ASP A 74 -16.00 -10.92 -9.76
CA ASP A 74 -17.32 -10.47 -9.30
C ASP A 74 -17.33 -8.98 -8.94
N ALA A 75 -16.24 -8.46 -8.34
CA ALA A 75 -16.06 -7.04 -8.05
C ALA A 75 -16.06 -6.16 -9.31
N LEU A 76 -15.67 -6.73 -10.46
CA LEU A 76 -15.65 -6.05 -11.77
C LEU A 76 -16.92 -6.32 -12.59
N SER A 77 -17.89 -7.05 -12.04
CA SER A 77 -19.13 -7.38 -12.73
C SER A 77 -20.03 -6.16 -12.91
N THR A 78 -20.75 -6.12 -14.02
CA THR A 78 -21.85 -5.15 -14.23
C THR A 78 -23.11 -5.53 -13.48
N ASP A 79 -23.20 -6.76 -12.95
CA ASP A 79 -24.28 -7.21 -12.07
C ASP A 79 -24.09 -6.62 -10.67
N PRO A 80 -24.98 -5.72 -10.20
CA PRO A 80 -24.84 -5.09 -8.89
C PRO A 80 -24.83 -6.08 -7.73
N ALA A 81 -25.56 -7.20 -7.83
CA ALA A 81 -25.62 -8.19 -6.76
C ALA A 81 -24.27 -8.93 -6.61
N ARG A 82 -23.61 -9.25 -7.73
CA ARG A 82 -22.28 -9.87 -7.71
C ARG A 82 -21.21 -8.92 -7.20
N ALA A 83 -21.24 -7.67 -7.66
CA ALA A 83 -20.30 -6.64 -7.21
C ALA A 83 -20.43 -6.38 -5.70
N GLN A 84 -21.66 -6.26 -5.20
CA GLN A 84 -21.97 -6.13 -3.77
C GLN A 84 -21.42 -7.31 -2.95
N ARG A 85 -21.73 -8.55 -3.38
CA ARG A 85 -21.27 -9.78 -2.73
C ARG A 85 -19.74 -9.87 -2.65
N ALA A 86 -19.05 -9.48 -3.73
CA ALA A 86 -17.60 -9.42 -3.74
C ALA A 86 -17.03 -8.39 -2.76
N GLY A 87 -17.66 -7.21 -2.66
CA GLY A 87 -17.26 -6.18 -1.71
C GLY A 87 -17.40 -6.62 -0.26
N GLU A 88 -18.50 -7.28 0.10
CA GLU A 88 -18.74 -7.78 1.46
C GLU A 88 -17.70 -8.85 1.86
N ALA A 89 -17.40 -9.77 0.95
CA ALA A 89 -16.35 -10.77 1.14
C ALA A 89 -14.96 -10.13 1.27
N ALA A 90 -14.63 -9.20 0.37
CA ALA A 90 -13.37 -8.46 0.40
C ALA A 90 -13.22 -7.63 1.67
N HIS A 91 -14.29 -7.00 2.16
CA HIS A 91 -14.28 -6.22 3.39
C HIS A 91 -13.91 -7.10 4.60
N THR A 92 -14.44 -8.32 4.67
CA THR A 92 -14.09 -9.27 5.73
C THR A 92 -12.60 -9.64 5.70
N ILE A 93 -12.03 -9.86 4.51
CA ILE A 93 -10.59 -10.10 4.34
C ILE A 93 -9.78 -8.89 4.79
N ALA A 94 -10.20 -7.68 4.41
CA ALA A 94 -9.52 -6.46 4.79
C ALA A 94 -9.55 -6.22 6.31
N LEU A 95 -10.70 -6.43 6.97
CA LEU A 95 -10.83 -6.39 8.43
C LEU A 95 -9.87 -7.37 9.09
N PHE A 96 -9.86 -8.62 8.63
CA PHE A 96 -8.95 -9.65 9.15
C PHE A 96 -7.47 -9.26 9.01
N LEU A 97 -7.05 -8.77 7.84
CA LEU A 97 -5.67 -8.33 7.61
C LEU A 97 -5.33 -7.03 8.33
N SER A 98 -6.32 -6.23 8.72
CA SER A 98 -6.08 -4.95 9.40
C SER A 98 -5.88 -5.08 10.92
N GLU A 99 -6.15 -6.25 11.49
CA GLU A 99 -6.33 -6.45 12.91
C GLU A 99 -5.08 -7.06 13.58
N PRO A 100 -4.32 -6.28 14.39
CA PRO A 100 -3.06 -6.75 14.96
C PRO A 100 -3.20 -7.99 15.86
N LYS A 101 -4.39 -8.19 16.45
CA LYS A 101 -4.71 -9.31 17.34
C LYS A 101 -4.50 -10.68 16.71
N TYR A 102 -4.52 -10.79 15.38
CA TYR A 102 -4.29 -12.06 14.69
C TYR A 102 -2.80 -12.42 14.53
N GLY A 103 -1.88 -11.48 14.80
CA GLY A 103 -0.45 -11.76 14.84
C GLY A 103 0.11 -12.31 13.52
N LEU A 104 -0.44 -11.89 12.38
CA LEU A 104 -0.15 -12.45 11.05
C LEU A 104 1.33 -12.32 10.63
N ALA A 105 2.06 -11.36 11.19
CA ALA A 105 3.51 -11.24 10.97
C ALA A 105 4.34 -12.26 11.77
N ASN A 106 3.76 -12.94 12.77
CA ASN A 106 4.48 -13.79 13.75
C ASN A 106 3.68 -15.05 14.14
N LEU A 107 3.17 -15.78 13.15
CA LEU A 107 2.40 -17.00 13.36
C LEU A 107 3.29 -18.10 13.98
N PRO A 108 2.80 -18.79 15.04
CA PRO A 108 3.52 -19.91 15.65
C PRO A 108 3.56 -21.10 14.67
N THR A 109 4.74 -21.66 14.45
CA THR A 109 4.96 -22.79 13.54
C THR A 109 5.96 -23.79 14.11
N GLY A 110 6.00 -25.00 13.55
CA GLY A 110 6.90 -26.07 13.98
C GLY A 110 6.51 -26.72 15.31
N LEU A 111 7.38 -27.60 15.81
CA LEU A 111 7.12 -28.35 17.04
C LEU A 111 6.89 -27.38 18.21
N PHE A 112 5.76 -27.53 18.90
CA PHE A 112 5.31 -26.67 20.00
C PHE A 112 5.20 -25.17 19.67
N GLY A 113 5.12 -24.78 18.39
CA GLY A 113 4.98 -23.36 18.00
C GLY A 113 6.23 -22.51 18.29
N LEU A 114 7.40 -23.13 18.38
CA LEU A 114 8.66 -22.47 18.74
C LEU A 114 9.24 -21.61 17.61
N ARG A 115 8.83 -21.82 16.36
CA ARG A 115 9.24 -20.99 15.21
C ARG A 115 8.18 -19.94 14.93
N ARG A 116 8.61 -18.79 14.41
CA ARG A 116 7.73 -17.71 13.97
C ARG A 116 7.91 -17.49 12.49
N ARG A 117 6.79 -17.41 11.77
CA ARG A 117 6.75 -17.06 10.35
C ARG A 117 5.62 -16.09 10.12
N SER A 118 5.82 -15.14 9.23
CA SER A 118 4.73 -14.32 8.72
C SER A 118 3.77 -15.16 7.87
N LEU A 119 2.55 -14.66 7.65
CA LEU A 119 1.57 -15.27 6.76
C LEU A 119 2.12 -15.40 5.34
N GLY A 120 2.85 -14.41 4.85
CA GLY A 120 3.46 -14.44 3.52
C GLY A 120 4.56 -15.48 3.37
N GLU A 121 5.29 -15.78 4.45
CA GLU A 121 6.25 -16.89 4.45
C GLU A 121 5.54 -18.24 4.57
N LEU A 122 4.54 -18.36 5.45
CA LEU A 122 3.87 -19.62 5.75
C LEU A 122 3.00 -20.09 4.59
N ASN A 123 2.14 -19.21 4.07
CA ASN A 123 1.14 -19.50 3.05
C ASN A 123 1.20 -18.44 1.94
N PRO A 124 2.27 -18.43 1.13
CA PRO A 124 2.50 -17.39 0.13
C PRO A 124 1.35 -17.29 -0.90
N ASN A 125 0.76 -18.42 -1.31
CA ASN A 125 -0.30 -18.43 -2.32
C ASN A 125 -1.64 -17.97 -1.75
N LEU A 126 -1.93 -18.28 -0.48
CA LEU A 126 -3.12 -17.78 0.21
C LEU A 126 -3.05 -16.25 0.38
N LEU A 127 -1.91 -15.71 0.81
CA LEU A 127 -1.74 -14.27 0.94
C LEU A 127 -1.83 -13.56 -0.42
N ALA A 128 -1.30 -14.18 -1.49
CA ALA A 128 -1.45 -13.65 -2.84
C ALA A 128 -2.93 -13.58 -3.26
N ALA A 129 -3.74 -14.60 -2.95
CA ALA A 129 -5.17 -14.58 -3.23
C ALA A 129 -5.92 -13.49 -2.42
N TYR A 130 -5.53 -13.24 -1.16
CA TYR A 130 -6.06 -12.09 -0.42
C TYR A 130 -5.73 -10.76 -1.09
N ALA A 131 -4.47 -10.59 -1.53
CA ALA A 131 -4.06 -9.39 -2.24
C ALA A 131 -4.83 -9.20 -3.55
N GLU A 132 -5.03 -10.27 -4.34
CA GLU A 132 -5.81 -10.23 -5.57
C GLU A 132 -7.28 -9.89 -5.32
N ALA A 133 -7.90 -10.49 -4.30
CA ALA A 133 -9.27 -10.21 -3.89
C ALA A 133 -9.46 -8.74 -3.46
N LEU A 134 -8.47 -8.15 -2.80
CA LEU A 134 -8.51 -6.76 -2.32
C LEU A 134 -8.12 -5.72 -3.37
N THR A 135 -7.49 -6.13 -4.48
CA THR A 135 -6.98 -5.19 -5.50
C THR A 135 -8.04 -4.23 -6.06
N PRO A 136 -9.28 -4.66 -6.37
CA PRO A 136 -10.34 -3.74 -6.82
C PRO A 136 -10.78 -2.72 -5.75
N PHE A 137 -10.51 -3.00 -4.47
CA PHE A 137 -11.02 -2.25 -3.31
C PHE A 137 -9.96 -1.33 -2.66
N GLN A 138 -8.81 -1.13 -3.29
CA GLN A 138 -7.74 -0.27 -2.74
C GLN A 138 -8.18 1.18 -2.52
N GLY A 139 -9.11 1.70 -3.34
CA GLY A 139 -9.73 3.00 -3.12
C GLY A 139 -10.54 3.02 -1.82
N ALA A 140 -11.33 1.97 -1.57
CA ALA A 140 -12.14 1.84 -0.37
C ALA A 140 -11.31 1.76 0.92
N LEU A 141 -10.13 1.14 0.88
CA LEU A 141 -9.17 1.15 2.00
C LEU A 141 -8.72 2.56 2.42
N VAL A 142 -8.84 3.55 1.52
CA VAL A 142 -8.52 4.95 1.81
C VAL A 142 -9.74 5.88 1.76
N GLY A 143 -10.94 5.29 1.85
CA GLY A 143 -12.21 6.01 1.98
C GLY A 143 -12.95 6.30 0.66
N ASP A 144 -12.46 5.87 -0.49
CA ASP A 144 -13.21 5.99 -1.76
C ASP A 144 -14.13 4.79 -1.98
N LEU A 145 -15.38 4.91 -1.51
CA LEU A 145 -16.39 3.85 -1.63
C LEU A 145 -17.19 3.89 -2.95
N ARG A 146 -16.98 4.90 -3.81
CA ARG A 146 -17.84 5.16 -5.00
C ARG A 146 -17.90 4.00 -5.99
N LYS A 147 -16.87 3.16 -6.02
CA LYS A 147 -16.74 2.00 -6.93
C LYS A 147 -16.57 0.68 -6.18
N SER A 148 -17.09 0.61 -4.96
CA SER A 148 -16.88 -0.54 -4.07
C SER A 148 -18.16 -0.93 -3.33
N PRO A 149 -19.22 -1.33 -4.05
CA PRO A 149 -20.46 -1.77 -3.43
C PRO A 149 -20.18 -2.93 -2.46
N GLY A 150 -20.80 -2.90 -1.29
CA GLY A 150 -20.63 -3.93 -0.25
C GLY A 150 -19.34 -3.83 0.56
N PHE A 151 -18.39 -2.98 0.18
CA PHE A 151 -17.17 -2.76 0.95
C PHE A 151 -17.35 -1.56 1.89
N GLU A 152 -17.08 -1.75 3.17
CA GLU A 152 -17.14 -0.68 4.17
C GLU A 152 -15.73 -0.16 4.54
N VAL A 153 -15.68 1.04 5.13
CA VAL A 153 -14.41 1.61 5.62
C VAL A 153 -13.81 0.68 6.67
N VAL A 154 -12.52 0.36 6.51
CA VAL A 154 -11.79 -0.48 7.46
C VAL A 154 -11.11 0.43 8.48
N GLY A 155 -11.54 0.32 9.74
CA GLY A 155 -11.03 1.17 10.83
C GLY A 155 -11.56 2.59 10.76
N ASP A 156 -10.68 3.57 10.94
CA ASP A 156 -11.05 4.99 10.95
C ASP A 156 -10.76 5.63 9.57
N PRO A 157 -11.71 6.39 8.98
CA PRO A 157 -11.56 6.97 7.64
C PRO A 157 -10.48 8.07 7.56
N ILE A 158 -10.09 8.66 8.68
CA ILE A 158 -9.06 9.70 8.78
C ILE A 158 -7.72 9.05 9.15
N ASN A 159 -7.74 8.11 10.10
CA ASN A 159 -6.55 7.36 10.50
C ASN A 159 -6.42 6.05 9.71
N LEU A 160 -5.65 6.13 8.63
CA LEU A 160 -5.33 5.01 7.73
C LEU A 160 -4.41 3.93 8.35
N ALA A 161 -4.38 3.77 9.67
CA ALA A 161 -3.62 2.72 10.35
C ALA A 161 -4.05 1.33 9.89
N SER A 162 -5.37 1.06 9.85
CA SER A 162 -5.90 -0.23 9.40
C SER A 162 -5.51 -0.56 7.96
N ALA A 163 -5.56 0.42 7.04
CA ALA A 163 -5.08 0.23 5.68
C ALA A 163 -3.56 -0.07 5.64
N ARG A 164 -2.74 0.63 6.44
CA ARG A 164 -1.30 0.33 6.57
C ARG A 164 -1.04 -1.10 7.07
N GLU A 165 -1.86 -1.62 7.98
CA GLU A 165 -1.76 -3.02 8.44
C GLU A 165 -2.06 -4.00 7.30
N VAL A 166 -3.10 -3.75 6.49
CA VAL A 166 -3.43 -4.58 5.32
C VAL A 166 -2.23 -4.65 4.36
N PHE A 167 -1.69 -3.49 3.97
CA PHE A 167 -0.51 -3.41 3.11
C PHE A 167 0.70 -4.08 3.77
N SER A 168 0.96 -3.84 5.06
CA SER A 168 2.07 -4.46 5.79
C SER A 168 1.99 -5.98 5.79
N ASN A 169 0.80 -6.56 5.98
CA ASN A 169 0.63 -8.00 5.99
C ASN A 169 0.83 -8.60 4.60
N ILE A 170 0.28 -7.97 3.55
CA ILE A 170 0.50 -8.39 2.15
C ILE A 170 1.98 -8.31 1.76
N ASP A 171 2.66 -7.25 2.19
CA ASP A 171 4.08 -7.00 1.91
C ASP A 171 5.04 -8.02 2.54
N THR A 172 4.56 -8.89 3.45
CA THR A 172 5.37 -10.02 3.94
C THR A 172 5.66 -11.07 2.86
N ASN A 173 4.87 -11.10 1.79
CA ASN A 173 5.19 -11.81 0.55
C ASN A 173 5.61 -10.81 -0.53
N THR A 174 6.88 -10.86 -0.94
CA THR A 174 7.45 -9.91 -1.92
C THR A 174 6.71 -9.89 -3.26
N SER A 175 6.27 -11.04 -3.78
CA SER A 175 5.59 -11.09 -5.08
C SER A 175 4.19 -10.48 -4.99
N ALA A 176 3.42 -10.89 -3.97
CA ALA A 176 2.07 -10.38 -3.73
C ALA A 176 2.10 -8.87 -3.40
N GLY A 177 3.03 -8.45 -2.53
CA GLY A 177 3.27 -7.04 -2.20
C GLY A 177 3.62 -6.21 -3.42
N ALA A 178 4.52 -6.69 -4.28
CA ALA A 178 4.88 -5.96 -5.51
C ALA A 178 3.67 -5.77 -6.44
N ALA A 179 2.89 -6.82 -6.68
CA ALA A 179 1.69 -6.75 -7.52
C ALA A 179 0.64 -5.81 -6.92
N PHE A 180 0.37 -5.93 -5.62
CA PHE A 180 -0.62 -5.10 -4.92
C PHE A 180 -0.20 -3.63 -4.88
N ASN A 181 1.07 -3.34 -4.56
CA ASN A 181 1.59 -1.98 -4.49
C ASN A 181 1.62 -1.32 -5.88
N ASN A 182 1.96 -2.05 -6.93
CA ASN A 182 1.90 -1.53 -8.30
C ASN A 182 0.47 -1.16 -8.70
N ALA A 183 -0.52 -2.01 -8.41
CA ALA A 183 -1.93 -1.69 -8.65
C ALA A 183 -2.40 -0.46 -7.84
N ALA A 184 -1.86 -0.27 -6.63
CA ALA A 184 -2.14 0.91 -5.82
C ALA A 184 -1.53 2.17 -6.46
N TYR A 185 -0.30 2.10 -6.97
CA TYR A 185 0.32 3.21 -7.67
C TYR A 185 -0.44 3.59 -8.95
N GLU A 186 -0.84 2.63 -9.78
CA GLU A 186 -1.68 2.88 -10.95
C GLU A 186 -2.97 3.63 -10.58
N ARG A 187 -3.56 3.31 -9.42
CA ARG A 187 -4.74 4.00 -8.91
C ARG A 187 -4.44 5.40 -8.38
N VAL A 188 -3.27 5.62 -7.77
CA VAL A 188 -2.79 6.96 -7.43
C VAL A 188 -2.68 7.82 -8.69
N GLU A 189 -2.14 7.29 -9.79
CA GLU A 189 -2.07 8.02 -11.06
C GLU A 189 -3.47 8.39 -11.59
N GLN A 190 -4.43 7.46 -11.51
CA GLN A 190 -5.83 7.71 -11.89
C GLN A 190 -6.47 8.82 -11.06
N TYR A 191 -6.23 8.84 -9.75
CA TYR A 191 -6.73 9.89 -8.86
C TYR A 191 -6.10 11.25 -9.16
N LEU A 192 -4.78 11.30 -9.40
CA LEU A 192 -4.09 12.54 -9.74
C LEU A 192 -4.58 13.11 -11.09
N ARG A 193 -4.90 12.24 -12.05
CA ARG A 193 -5.54 12.66 -13.31
C ARG A 193 -6.94 13.21 -13.11
N ALA A 194 -7.79 12.52 -12.35
CA ALA A 194 -9.15 12.99 -12.04
C ALA A 194 -9.12 14.35 -11.31
N TYR A 195 -8.19 14.53 -10.38
CA TYR A 195 -7.96 15.80 -9.72
C TYR A 195 -7.56 16.90 -10.71
N ALA A 196 -6.59 16.61 -11.59
CA ALA A 196 -6.13 17.56 -12.60
C ALA A 196 -7.23 18.00 -13.58
N GLU A 197 -8.08 17.06 -14.01
CA GLU A 197 -9.24 17.33 -14.85
C GLU A 197 -10.23 18.27 -14.17
N SER A 198 -10.57 18.01 -12.89
CA SER A 198 -11.43 18.89 -12.08
C SER A 198 -10.84 20.30 -11.92
N VAL A 199 -9.53 20.41 -11.67
CA VAL A 199 -8.85 21.71 -11.60
C VAL A 199 -8.96 22.48 -12.92
N ALA A 200 -8.75 21.81 -14.06
CA ALA A 200 -8.80 22.44 -15.38
C ALA A 200 -10.23 22.86 -15.77
N SER A 201 -11.24 22.04 -15.44
CA SER A 201 -12.64 22.34 -15.73
C SER A 201 -13.29 23.30 -14.73
N HIS A 202 -12.60 23.69 -13.66
CA HIS A 202 -13.15 24.43 -12.51
C HIS A 202 -14.33 23.69 -11.83
N ASP A 203 -14.35 22.36 -11.95
CA ASP A 203 -15.32 21.48 -11.33
C ASP A 203 -14.78 21.01 -9.96
N THR A 204 -15.66 20.97 -8.96
CA THR A 204 -15.29 20.53 -7.61
C THR A 204 -15.45 19.03 -7.38
N ASP A 205 -16.12 18.30 -8.28
CA ASP A 205 -16.58 16.92 -8.07
C ASP A 205 -15.45 15.93 -7.74
N ASN A 206 -14.24 16.10 -8.29
CA ASN A 206 -13.09 15.22 -8.03
C ASN A 206 -11.91 15.90 -7.35
N LEU A 207 -12.10 17.05 -6.68
CA LEU A 207 -11.03 17.65 -5.88
C LEU A 207 -10.56 16.72 -4.75
N VAL A 208 -11.47 15.91 -4.19
CA VAL A 208 -11.18 14.88 -3.18
C VAL A 208 -10.25 13.77 -3.70
N ALA A 209 -10.11 13.60 -5.02
CA ALA A 209 -9.22 12.58 -5.58
C ALA A 209 -7.76 12.78 -5.15
N LEU A 210 -7.32 14.02 -4.91
CA LEU A 210 -5.99 14.28 -4.36
C LEU A 210 -5.79 13.67 -2.97
N GLN A 211 -6.82 13.68 -2.12
CA GLN A 211 -6.78 13.07 -0.80
C GLN A 211 -6.66 11.54 -0.92
N PHE A 212 -7.41 10.91 -1.81
CA PHE A 212 -7.32 9.47 -2.04
C PHE A 212 -5.95 9.06 -2.61
N ALA A 213 -5.40 9.86 -3.54
CA ALA A 213 -4.04 9.67 -4.05
C ALA A 213 -3.00 9.73 -2.92
N ALA A 214 -3.06 10.76 -2.08
CA ALA A 214 -2.14 10.93 -0.96
C ALA A 214 -2.28 9.83 0.09
N GLY A 215 -3.52 9.46 0.43
CA GLY A 215 -3.84 8.37 1.35
C GLY A 215 -3.26 7.05 0.84
N LEU A 216 -3.52 6.71 -0.41
CA LEU A 216 -3.10 5.43 -1.01
C LEU A 216 -1.57 5.33 -1.13
N ALA A 217 -0.90 6.39 -1.60
CA ALA A 217 0.56 6.43 -1.61
C ALA A 217 1.16 6.31 -0.19
N GLY A 218 0.54 6.96 0.79
CA GLY A 218 0.97 6.94 2.19
C GLY A 218 0.78 5.58 2.88
N VAL A 219 -0.27 4.83 2.55
CA VAL A 219 -0.49 3.49 3.12
C VAL A 219 0.46 2.45 2.50
N VAL A 220 0.80 2.58 1.21
CA VAL A 220 1.80 1.71 0.54
C VAL A 220 3.18 1.88 1.20
N GLU A 221 3.67 3.12 1.33
CA GLU A 221 4.93 3.42 2.02
C GLU A 221 4.88 2.95 3.49
N GLY A 222 3.76 3.25 4.18
CA GLY A 222 3.56 2.86 5.57
C GLY A 222 3.61 1.35 5.78
N GLY A 223 2.91 0.60 4.92
CA GLY A 223 2.89 -0.86 4.92
C GLY A 223 4.26 -1.45 4.69
N ARG A 224 4.99 -0.98 3.67
CA ARG A 224 6.32 -1.52 3.36
C ARG A 224 7.34 -1.25 4.45
N ARG A 225 7.31 -0.07 5.08
CA ARG A 225 8.16 0.20 6.26
C ARG A 225 7.82 -0.72 7.42
N LYS A 226 6.53 -0.96 7.66
CA LYS A 226 6.07 -1.79 8.77
C LYS A 226 6.40 -3.28 8.56
N SER A 227 6.26 -3.79 7.35
CA SER A 227 6.65 -5.17 7.00
C SER A 227 8.17 -5.37 7.01
N ALA A 228 8.93 -4.27 6.98
CA ALA A 228 10.38 -4.25 6.84
C ALA A 228 10.89 -4.95 5.56
N ASN A 229 10.02 -5.23 4.58
CA ASN A 229 10.42 -5.88 3.34
C ASN A 229 11.13 -4.88 2.41
N THR A 230 12.46 -4.91 2.39
CA THR A 230 13.28 -3.98 1.58
C THR A 230 13.40 -4.39 0.11
N ALA A 231 12.89 -5.56 -0.28
CA ALA A 231 12.88 -5.99 -1.68
C ALA A 231 11.80 -5.27 -2.50
N LEU A 232 10.78 -4.74 -1.83
CA LEU A 232 9.70 -3.97 -2.44
C LEU A 232 10.16 -2.55 -2.77
N GLN A 233 9.93 -2.15 -4.02
CA GLN A 233 10.21 -0.79 -4.49
C GLN A 233 9.15 0.18 -4.00
N ILE A 234 9.58 1.38 -3.61
CA ILE A 234 8.68 2.47 -3.25
C ILE A 234 8.96 3.69 -4.11
N SER A 235 7.88 4.30 -4.59
CA SER A 235 7.94 5.64 -5.16
C SER A 235 8.01 6.67 -4.03
N PRO A 236 9.06 7.51 -3.95
CA PRO A 236 9.18 8.50 -2.90
C PRO A 236 8.06 9.54 -3.01
N ALA A 237 7.68 10.20 -1.91
CA ALA A 237 6.65 11.24 -1.91
C ALA A 237 6.86 12.32 -3.00
N GLN A 238 8.13 12.66 -3.28
CA GLN A 238 8.50 13.61 -4.33
C GLN A 238 8.04 13.17 -5.73
N HIS A 239 8.00 11.86 -6.01
CA HIS A 239 7.50 11.32 -7.27
C HIS A 239 6.03 11.68 -7.49
N PHE A 240 5.17 11.46 -6.49
CA PHE A 240 3.74 11.77 -6.60
C PHE A 240 3.46 13.27 -6.66
N LEU A 241 4.23 14.08 -5.92
CA LEU A 241 4.13 15.55 -6.03
C LEU A 241 4.47 16.04 -7.45
N ASN A 242 5.48 15.44 -8.06
CA ASN A 242 5.89 15.76 -9.41
C ASN A 242 4.85 15.29 -10.45
N LEU A 243 4.29 14.10 -10.28
CA LEU A 243 3.23 13.58 -11.13
C LEU A 243 1.96 14.43 -11.03
N ALA A 244 1.55 14.85 -9.84
CA ALA A 244 0.40 15.72 -9.63
C ALA A 244 0.57 17.05 -10.39
N ARG A 245 1.75 17.67 -10.28
CA ARG A 245 2.08 18.90 -11.02
C ARG A 245 2.01 18.69 -12.53
N TYR A 246 2.56 17.58 -13.01
CA TYR A 246 2.54 17.22 -14.42
C TYR A 246 1.11 17.07 -14.95
N GLU A 247 0.26 16.29 -14.27
CA GLU A 247 -1.12 16.08 -14.72
C GLU A 247 -1.94 17.37 -14.71
N VAL A 248 -1.80 18.22 -13.68
CA VAL A 248 -2.47 19.53 -13.63
C VAL A 248 -2.04 20.42 -14.80
N ALA A 249 -0.74 20.52 -15.06
CA ALA A 249 -0.24 21.37 -16.13
C ALA A 249 -0.65 20.85 -17.52
N LYS A 250 -0.63 19.52 -17.71
CA LYS A 250 -1.17 18.86 -18.91
C LYS A 250 -2.66 19.14 -19.10
N ALA A 251 -3.48 19.02 -18.06
CA ALA A 251 -4.92 19.26 -18.12
C ALA A 251 -5.26 20.73 -18.44
N MET A 252 -4.42 21.68 -18.01
CA MET A 252 -4.55 23.10 -18.36
C MET A 252 -4.08 23.44 -19.80
N GLY A 253 -3.71 22.44 -20.61
CA GLY A 253 -3.28 22.67 -21.99
C GLY A 253 -1.86 23.22 -22.12
N VAL A 254 -1.01 23.08 -21.08
CA VAL A 254 0.42 23.38 -21.21
C VAL A 254 1.07 22.23 -21.99
N GLU A 255 1.40 22.48 -23.25
CA GLU A 255 2.05 21.48 -24.11
C GLU A 255 3.44 21.09 -23.62
N GLN A 256 3.73 19.79 -23.72
CA GLN A 256 5.06 19.23 -23.54
C GLN A 256 5.82 19.40 -24.86
N GLU A 257 6.84 20.28 -24.91
CA GLU A 257 7.77 20.26 -26.04
C GLU A 257 8.45 18.88 -26.06
N ARG A 258 8.24 18.10 -27.13
CA ARG A 258 9.09 16.96 -27.47
C ARG A 258 10.53 17.47 -27.40
N THR A 259 11.35 16.91 -26.52
CA THR A 259 12.79 17.11 -26.54
C THR A 259 13.33 16.60 -27.88
N VAL A 260 13.38 17.49 -28.87
CA VAL A 260 14.17 17.27 -30.07
C VAL A 260 15.61 17.38 -29.59
N PHE A 261 16.32 16.27 -29.65
CA PHE A 261 17.76 16.20 -29.45
C PHE A 261 18.44 17.02 -30.55
N LEU A 262 18.47 18.35 -30.41
CA LEU A 262 19.29 19.22 -31.25
C LEU A 262 20.65 19.34 -30.58
N ARG A 263 21.61 18.57 -31.09
CA ARG A 263 22.97 19.10 -31.24
C ARG A 263 22.83 20.40 -32.01
N ASP A 264 22.91 21.54 -31.34
CA ASP A 264 23.62 22.72 -31.81
C ASP A 264 23.54 23.90 -30.81
N SER A 265 24.70 24.14 -30.20
CA SER A 265 25.35 25.43 -29.92
C SER A 265 24.50 26.69 -29.66
N LEU A 266 24.69 27.22 -28.45
CA LEU A 266 24.93 28.65 -28.13
C LEU A 266 23.96 29.69 -28.72
N ARG A 267 22.84 30.00 -28.02
CA ARG A 267 22.31 31.37 -27.80
C ARG A 267 21.40 31.43 -26.56
N PRO A 268 21.39 32.53 -25.79
CA PRO A 268 20.41 32.74 -24.74
C PRO A 268 19.10 33.22 -25.39
N LYS A 269 18.03 32.42 -25.34
CA LYS A 269 16.68 32.88 -25.67
C LYS A 269 15.85 33.01 -24.40
N ALA A 270 15.21 34.17 -24.28
CA ALA A 270 14.21 34.49 -23.27
C ALA A 270 13.08 33.44 -23.29
N SER A 271 12.83 32.81 -22.14
CA SER A 271 11.75 31.84 -21.94
C SER A 271 10.43 32.59 -21.74
N SER A 272 9.53 32.51 -22.72
CA SER A 272 8.12 32.90 -22.61
C SER A 272 7.16 31.71 -22.73
N ASN A 273 7.67 30.48 -22.83
CA ASN A 273 6.85 29.26 -22.86
C ASN A 273 7.11 28.44 -21.58
N LEU A 274 6.03 28.12 -20.87
CA LEU A 274 6.05 27.22 -19.71
C LEU A 274 6.37 25.80 -20.22
N GLN A 275 7.59 25.31 -20.01
CA GLN A 275 8.06 24.02 -20.53
C GLN A 275 7.97 22.92 -19.46
N ILE A 276 7.33 21.79 -19.73
CA ILE A 276 7.23 20.67 -18.78
C ILE A 276 8.20 19.51 -19.12
N PRO A 277 9.21 19.18 -18.29
CA PRO A 277 10.05 18.01 -18.49
C PRO A 277 9.22 16.73 -18.29
N SER A 278 9.63 15.68 -18.99
CA SER A 278 8.96 14.38 -18.93
C SER A 278 9.03 13.71 -17.55
N PRO A 279 8.12 12.77 -17.23
CA PRO A 279 8.16 12.03 -15.96
C PRO A 279 9.52 11.39 -15.64
N ARG A 280 10.27 10.93 -16.67
CA ARG A 280 11.63 10.40 -16.53
C ARG A 280 12.69 11.47 -16.24
N GLU A 281 12.56 12.67 -16.80
CA GLU A 281 13.48 13.78 -16.53
C GLU A 281 13.24 14.41 -15.15
N ILE A 282 11.98 14.39 -14.69
CA ILE A 282 11.62 14.80 -13.34
C ILE A 282 12.18 13.82 -12.29
N PHE A 283 12.32 12.53 -12.64
CA PHE A 283 12.93 11.52 -11.78
C PHE A 283 14.43 11.79 -11.53
N GLN A 284 15.15 12.34 -12.51
CA GLN A 284 16.60 12.58 -12.42
C GLN A 284 16.99 13.94 -11.83
N ASN A 285 16.07 14.93 -11.84
CA ASN A 285 16.34 16.28 -11.31
C ASN A 285 15.60 16.52 -9.99
N SER A 286 16.25 16.23 -8.86
CA SER A 286 15.75 16.50 -7.50
C SER A 286 15.77 18.00 -7.12
N ARG A 287 15.96 18.92 -8.08
CA ARG A 287 15.98 20.36 -7.84
C ARG A 287 14.83 21.04 -8.60
N PRO A 288 14.05 21.91 -7.94
CA PRO A 288 12.95 22.61 -8.60
C PRO A 288 13.51 23.64 -9.59
N LEU A 289 13.36 23.36 -10.89
CA LEU A 289 13.57 24.34 -11.95
C LEU A 289 12.20 24.85 -12.44
N TRP A 290 11.57 25.71 -11.64
CA TRP A 290 10.31 26.36 -12.02
C TRP A 290 10.34 27.85 -11.68
N ARG A 291 10.42 28.71 -12.70
CA ARG A 291 10.01 30.13 -12.60
C ARG A 291 8.52 30.18 -12.88
N THR A 292 7.70 30.50 -11.88
CA THR A 292 6.26 30.66 -12.05
C THR A 292 5.93 31.97 -12.76
N SER A 293 5.10 31.92 -13.81
CA SER A 293 4.41 33.10 -14.32
C SER A 293 3.18 33.37 -13.45
N HIS A 294 2.84 34.64 -13.30
CA HIS A 294 1.99 35.17 -12.24
C HIS A 294 0.50 34.88 -12.51
N SER A 295 -0.06 33.87 -11.85
CA SER A 295 -1.51 33.73 -11.65
C SER A 295 -1.80 33.71 -10.15
N LYS A 296 -2.43 34.78 -9.65
CA LYS A 296 -2.75 34.97 -8.21
C LYS A 296 -3.66 33.86 -7.66
N THR A 297 -4.48 33.27 -8.52
CA THR A 297 -5.45 32.22 -8.17
C THR A 297 -4.77 30.90 -7.81
N ALA A 298 -3.68 30.56 -8.51
CA ALA A 298 -2.90 29.35 -8.21
C ALA A 298 -2.14 29.45 -6.87
N CYS A 299 -1.75 30.66 -6.43
CA CYS A 299 -1.08 30.89 -5.15
C CYS A 299 -2.04 30.68 -3.96
N GLN A 300 -3.31 31.08 -4.11
CA GLN A 300 -4.32 30.97 -3.04
C GLN A 300 -4.77 29.52 -2.80
N ILE A 301 -4.94 28.72 -3.85
CA ILE A 301 -5.29 27.29 -3.72
C ILE A 301 -4.15 26.53 -3.03
N TRP A 302 -2.89 26.90 -3.32
CA TRP A 302 -1.68 26.27 -2.75
C TRP A 302 -1.50 26.51 -1.25
N ALA A 303 -1.80 27.73 -0.77
CA ALA A 303 -1.64 28.08 0.65
C ALA A 303 -2.68 27.41 1.55
N LEU A 304 -3.91 27.21 1.06
CA LEU A 304 -5.01 26.66 1.85
C LEU A 304 -4.97 25.13 2.01
N THR A 305 -4.32 24.39 1.10
CA THR A 305 -4.27 22.91 1.16
C THR A 305 -3.05 22.35 1.89
N PHE A 306 -1.95 23.10 2.00
CA PHE A 306 -0.68 22.55 2.53
C PHE A 306 -0.39 22.89 3.99
N ASP A 307 -0.95 23.98 4.55
CA ASP A 307 -0.65 24.39 5.93
C ASP A 307 -1.37 23.53 6.99
N ALA A 308 -2.45 22.82 6.61
CA ALA A 308 -3.22 21.98 7.52
C ALA A 308 -2.62 20.57 7.76
N GLY A 309 -1.62 20.14 6.98
CA GLY A 309 -1.20 18.73 6.94
C GLY A 309 0.21 18.39 7.46
N MET A 310 1.06 19.37 7.76
CA MET A 310 2.50 19.13 8.03
C MET A 310 3.03 19.61 9.39
N THR A 311 2.17 19.89 10.38
CA THR A 311 2.60 20.42 11.68
C THR A 311 3.06 19.39 12.71
N SER A 312 3.25 18.10 12.38
CA SER A 312 3.59 17.06 13.37
C SER A 312 4.86 16.23 13.12
N ALA A 313 5.73 16.61 12.19
CA ALA A 313 7.03 15.93 12.02
C ALA A 313 8.20 16.75 12.63
N PRO A 314 8.74 16.37 13.80
CA PRO A 314 9.94 17.03 14.33
C PRO A 314 11.15 16.61 13.49
N GLY A 315 11.75 17.57 12.76
CA GLY A 315 13.02 17.36 12.05
C GLY A 315 13.16 18.01 10.67
N TYR A 316 12.07 18.51 10.08
CA TYR A 316 12.11 19.21 8.78
C TYR A 316 11.63 20.66 8.92
N ASN A 317 12.47 21.54 9.47
CA ASN A 317 12.22 22.98 9.42
C ASN A 317 12.57 23.54 8.03
N LEU A 318 11.65 23.40 7.08
CA LEU A 318 11.62 24.18 5.84
C LEU A 318 10.42 25.13 5.90
N ALA A 319 10.51 26.13 6.80
CA ALA A 319 9.59 27.25 6.80
C ALA A 319 9.89 28.16 5.60
N CYS A 320 9.25 27.90 4.46
CA CYS A 320 9.14 28.86 3.37
C CYS A 320 7.84 29.63 3.57
N ALA A 321 7.88 30.76 4.27
CA ALA A 321 6.78 31.71 4.26
C ALA A 321 6.66 32.33 2.86
N TYR A 322 5.62 31.97 2.13
CA TYR A 322 5.33 32.51 0.79
C TYR A 322 4.59 33.84 0.90
N ASP A 323 5.28 34.95 0.61
CA ASP A 323 4.64 36.24 0.31
C ASP A 323 4.24 36.26 -1.19
N CYS A 324 2.95 36.06 -1.48
CA CYS A 324 2.41 36.05 -2.85
C CYS A 324 2.53 37.41 -3.57
N LYS A 325 3.07 38.48 -2.96
CA LYS A 325 3.38 39.74 -3.66
C LYS A 325 4.81 39.84 -4.18
N ASN A 326 5.78 39.15 -3.58
CA ASN A 326 7.20 39.45 -3.82
C ASN A 326 8.08 38.24 -4.21
N GLY A 327 7.49 37.05 -4.32
CA GLY A 327 8.24 35.82 -4.58
C GLY A 327 9.17 35.44 -3.41
N CYS A 328 9.76 34.25 -3.51
CA CYS A 328 10.56 33.66 -2.42
C CYS A 328 11.85 34.45 -2.19
N ARG A 329 11.85 35.40 -1.24
CA ARG A 329 13.08 35.99 -0.69
C ARG A 329 13.66 35.04 0.36
N ARG A 330 14.86 34.52 0.13
CA ARG A 330 15.68 33.95 1.21
C ARG A 330 15.85 35.03 2.29
N GLN A 331 15.22 34.87 3.45
CA GLN A 331 15.65 35.59 4.63
C GLN A 331 17.01 35.03 5.07
N ARG A 332 18.08 35.65 4.57
CA ARG A 332 19.40 35.53 5.19
C ARG A 332 19.44 36.57 6.32
N ASN A 333 19.62 36.08 7.54
CA ASN A 333 19.86 36.81 8.79
C ASN A 333 18.63 37.45 9.44
N LEU A 334 18.11 36.79 10.48
CA LEU A 334 17.67 37.41 11.74
C LEU A 334 17.60 36.31 12.81
N ILE A 335 18.77 35.85 13.29
CA ILE A 335 18.88 35.26 14.63
C ILE A 335 19.35 36.39 15.55
N LYS A 336 18.38 37.07 16.17
CA LYS A 336 18.51 37.69 17.49
C LYS A 336 17.38 37.03 18.29
N GLY A 337 17.66 35.95 19.01
CA GLY A 337 18.31 36.00 20.31
C GLY A 337 17.24 36.26 21.36
N TYR A 338 16.69 35.21 21.96
CA TYR A 338 16.05 35.24 23.29
C TYR A 338 16.22 33.86 23.95
N PRO A 339 16.33 33.80 25.29
CA PRO A 339 16.92 32.69 26.02
C PRO A 339 15.88 31.61 26.34
N ALA A 340 16.38 30.41 26.61
CA ALA A 340 15.61 29.30 27.13
C ALA A 340 14.94 29.66 28.48
N PRO A 341 13.72 29.16 28.68
CA PRO A 341 13.41 28.30 29.81
C PRO A 341 13.18 26.85 29.38
#